data_AF-N9GKS5-F1
#
_entry.id   AF-N9GKS5-F1
#
_cell.length_a   1.000
_cell.length_b   1.000
_cell.length_c   1.000
_cell.angle_alpha   90.00
_cell.angle_beta   90.00
_cell.angle_gamma   90.00
#
_symmetry.space_group_name_H-M   'P 1'
#
loop_
_entity.id
_entity.type
_entity.pdbx_description
1 polymer ?
#
loop_
_entity_poly.entity_id
_entity_poly.type
_entity_poly.pdbx_seq_one_letter_code
_entity_poly.pdbx_strand_id
1 'polypeptide(L)' 'MNNSMIELKKDFTRPEYSNPVDAMWEFFQENPNLKCVNFDPIQNGVRAFYIVIN' A
#
# COMPACT_ATOMS: atom_id res chain seq x y z
N MET A 1 3.07 -26.11 -9.48
CA MET A 1 3.75 -25.11 -8.62
C MET A 1 2.76 -23.97 -8.43
N ASN A 2 2.22 -23.79 -7.22
CA ASN A 2 1.34 -22.65 -6.95
C ASN A 2 2.21 -21.40 -6.83
N ASN A 3 2.24 -20.57 -7.87
CA ASN A 3 2.77 -19.21 -7.78
C ASN A 3 1.76 -18.35 -7.02
N SER A 4 1.71 -18.51 -5.71
CA SER A 4 0.91 -17.65 -4.83
C SER A 4 1.64 -16.30 -4.79
N MET A 5 1.17 -15.33 -5.58
CA MET A 5 1.60 -13.94 -5.39
C MET A 5 1.32 -13.57 -3.92
N ILE A 6 2.36 -13.25 -3.17
CA ILE A 6 2.21 -12.87 -1.76
C ILE A 6 1.60 -11.47 -1.74
N GLU A 7 0.34 -11.39 -1.34
CA GLU A 7 -0.31 -10.12 -1.06
C GLU A 7 0.21 -9.57 0.28
N LEU A 8 0.80 -8.39 0.21
CA LEU A 8 1.31 -7.62 1.34
C LEU A 8 0.33 -6.50 1.67
N LYS A 9 0.40 -5.99 2.90
CA LYS A 9 -0.40 -4.84 3.33
C LYS A 9 0.45 -3.82 4.08
N LYS A 10 0.09 -2.55 3.93
CA LYS A 10 0.68 -1.43 4.68
C LYS A 10 -0.41 -0.44 5.05
N ASP A 11 -0.38 0.00 6.30
CA ASP A 11 -1.30 1.00 6.82
C ASP A 11 -0.62 2.36 6.78
N PHE A 12 -1.35 3.33 6.24
CA PHE A 12 -0.99 4.74 6.27
C PHE A 12 -2.00 5.41 7.19
N THR A 13 -1.58 5.79 8.40
CA THR A 13 -2.48 6.37 9.42
C THR A 13 -1.92 7.66 10.00
N ARG A 14 -2.81 8.54 10.46
CA ARG A 14 -2.43 9.68 11.29
C ARG A 14 -2.00 9.22 12.69
N PRO A 15 -1.13 9.98 13.39
CA PRO A 15 -0.56 11.25 12.95
C PRO A 15 0.70 11.11 12.08
N GLU A 16 1.20 9.89 11.88
CA GLU A 16 2.45 9.63 11.15
C GLU A 16 2.45 10.24 9.75
N TYR A 17 1.32 10.16 9.06
CA TYR A 17 1.15 10.76 7.73
C TYR A 17 0.16 11.93 7.78
N SER A 18 0.62 13.12 7.40
CA SER A 18 -0.19 14.35 7.30
C SER A 18 -1.37 14.20 6.33
N ASN A 19 -1.15 13.49 5.22
CA ASN A 19 -2.20 12.98 4.34
C ASN A 19 -1.91 11.51 4.02
N PRO A 20 -2.63 10.58 4.66
CA PRO A 20 -2.43 9.14 4.44
C PRO A 20 -2.56 8.67 2.99
N VAL A 21 -3.40 9.33 2.18
CA VAL A 21 -3.60 8.97 0.77
C VAL A 21 -2.40 9.40 -0.07
N ASP A 22 -1.90 10.62 0.15
CA ASP A 22 -0.71 11.11 -0.56
C ASP A 22 0.52 10.27 -0.20
N ALA A 23 0.68 9.93 1.09
CA ALA A 23 1.76 9.06 1.54
C ALA A 23 1.67 7.65 0.94
N MET A 24 0.47 7.10 0.80
CA MET A 24 0.25 5.84 0.09
C MET A 24 0.67 5.96 -1.37
N TRP A 25 0.32 7.05 -2.04
CA TRP A 25 0.69 7.29 -3.43
C TRP A 25 2.20 7.41 -3.61
N GLU A 26 2.86 8.23 -2.78
CA GLU A 26 4.32 8.42 -2.78
C GLU A 26 5.06 7.10 -2.56
N PHE A 27 4.60 6.26 -1.62
CA PHE A 27 5.17 4.94 -1.38
C PHE A 27 5.24 4.07 -2.65
N PHE A 28 4.19 4.07 -3.49
CA PHE A 28 4.21 3.30 -4.73
C PHE A 28 5.02 3.97 -5.85
N GLN A 29 5.17 5.30 -5.83
CA GLN A 29 6.07 6.01 -6.76
C GLN A 29 7.55 5.71 -6.45
N GLU A 30 7.91 5.65 -5.17
CA GLU A 30 9.28 5.34 -4.72
C GLU A 30 9.65 3.86 -4.87
N ASN A 31 8.66 2.97 -4.93
CA ASN A 31 8.84 1.53 -5.02
C ASN A 31 8.15 0.97 -6.29
N PRO A 32 8.73 1.19 -7.48
CA PRO A 32 8.10 0.81 -8.76
C PRO A 32 7.94 -0.71 -8.95
N ASN A 33 8.63 -1.51 -8.14
CA ASN A 33 8.45 -2.96 -8.05
C ASN A 33 7.23 -3.37 -7.21
N LEU A 34 6.44 -2.43 -6.69
CA LEU A 34 5.23 -2.71 -5.95
C LEU A 34 4.02 -2.29 -6.77
N LYS A 35 3.04 -3.19 -6.89
CA LYS A 35 1.76 -2.91 -7.53
C LYS A 35 0.65 -2.91 -6.50
N CYS A 36 0.03 -1.75 -6.30
CA CYS A 36 -1.21 -1.64 -5.52
C CYS A 36 -2.32 -2.46 -6.20
N VAL A 37 -2.95 -3.36 -5.44
CA VAL A 37 -4.03 -4.24 -5.90
C VAL A 37 -5.38 -3.74 -5.38
N ASN A 38 -5.41 -3.28 -4.13
CA ASN A 38 -6.59 -2.71 -3.50
C ASN A 38 -6.19 -1.74 -2.39
N PHE A 39 -7.11 -0.88 -1.96
CA PHE A 39 -6.95 -0.12 -0.74
C PHE A 39 -8.30 0.11 -0.06
N ASP A 40 -8.31 0.04 1.27
CA ASP A 40 -9.52 0.22 2.07
C ASP A 40 -9.36 1.46 2.97
N PRO A 41 -10.41 2.29 3.12
CA PRO A 41 -10.42 3.31 4.16
C PRO A 41 -10.43 2.65 5.54
N ILE A 42 -9.55 3.11 6.42
CA ILE A 42 -9.52 2.67 7.83
C ILE A 42 -9.63 3.89 8.75
N GLN A 43 -9.84 3.67 10.04
CA GLN A 43 -9.88 4.76 11.00
C GLN A 43 -8.59 5.59 10.92
N ASN A 44 -8.74 6.90 10.66
CA ASN A 44 -7.64 7.86 10.54
C ASN A 44 -6.64 7.58 9.40
N GLY A 45 -7.01 6.82 8.36
CA GLY A 45 -6.06 6.48 7.31
C GLY A 45 -6.57 5.61 6.18
N VAL A 46 -5.64 4.96 5.49
CA VAL A 46 -5.88 4.00 4.41
C VAL A 46 -4.98 2.78 4.59
N ARG A 47 -5.51 1.59 4.33
CA ARG A 47 -4.74 0.34 4.23
C ARG A 47 -4.57 -0.01 2.77
N ALA A 48 -3.34 -0.07 2.30
CA ALA A 48 -3.02 -0.54 0.95
C ALA A 48 -2.72 -2.03 0.96
N PHE A 49 -3.20 -2.74 -0.05
CA PHE A 49 -2.86 -4.12 -0.37
C PHE A 49 -2.10 -4.14 -1.69
N TYR A 50 -0.96 -4.81 -1.73
CA TYR A 50 -0.07 -4.77 -2.88
C TYR A 50 0.73 -6.06 -3.05
N ILE A 51 1.23 -6.26 -4.26
CA ILE A 51 2.12 -7.37 -4.62
C ILE A 51 3.47 -6.84 -5.11
N VAL A 52 4.50 -7.67 -5.03
CA VAL A 52 5.79 -7.40 -5.66
C VAL A 52 5.73 -7.86 -7.12
N ILE A 53 6.09 -6.96 -8.03
CA ILE A 53 6.25 -7.21 -9.46
C ILE A 53 7.73 -7.12 -9.83
N ASN A 54 8.17 -8.00 -10.73
CA ASN A 54 9.54 -8.01 -11.28
C ASN A 54 9.60 -7.28 -12.62
#